data_AF-A0A2D7L960-F1
#
_entry.id   AF-A0A2D7L960-F1
#
_cell.length_a   1.000
_cell.length_b   1.000
_cell.length_c   1.000
_cell.angle_alpha   90.00
_cell.angle_beta   90.00
_cell.angle_gamma   90.00
#
_symmetry.space_group_name_H-M   'P 1'
#
loop_
_entity.id
_entity.type
_entity.pdbx_description
1 polymer ?
#
loop_
_entity_poly.entity_id
_entity_poly.type
_entity_poly.pdbx_seq_one_letter_code
_entity_poly.pdbx_strand_id
1 'polypeptide(L)'
;MVFWVNQAIVGFTLLIGAFSMWRMGPAFKRSQFARPIAALGLIMLLLLPEQPLYFEPDFHRCVHLSFCNDDGRESFLHILQWTLFSIAGAFLGCYTIIQASGVYSGRKPPLLLLGWIILGGTWWSIFQSPWFIEAYTRFDVLTMMFATLVGIGLTVYLFFHVIRFTERRTPKDPPITALDERERRLVTEMIRRNLGGDE
;
A
#
# COMPACT_ATOMS: atom_id res chain seq x y z
N MET A 1 3.31 -25.02 8.69
CA MET A 1 3.38 -23.67 9.31
C MET A 1 4.49 -22.76 8.73
N VAL A 2 5.77 -23.12 8.76
CA VAL A 2 6.88 -22.18 8.45
C VAL A 2 6.90 -21.68 7.01
N PHE A 3 6.50 -22.49 6.03
CA PHE A 3 6.67 -22.15 4.61
C PHE A 3 5.79 -20.97 4.15
N TRP A 4 4.48 -21.01 4.42
CA TRP A 4 3.56 -19.96 3.99
C TRP A 4 3.74 -18.66 4.79
N VAL A 5 4.06 -18.75 6.09
CA VAL A 5 4.37 -17.59 6.93
C VAL A 5 5.64 -16.91 6.43
N ASN A 6 6.69 -17.68 6.15
CA ASN A 6 7.93 -17.14 5.59
C ASN A 6 7.69 -16.50 4.22
N GLN A 7 6.86 -17.12 3.36
CA GLN A 7 6.49 -16.53 2.08
C GLN A 7 5.74 -15.20 2.25
N ALA A 8 4.79 -15.13 3.19
CA ALA A 8 4.06 -13.90 3.49
C ALA A 8 5.00 -12.79 4.02
N ILE A 9 5.93 -13.14 4.92
CA ILE A 9 6.95 -12.21 5.43
C ILE A 9 7.84 -11.71 4.28
N VAL A 10 8.33 -12.61 3.43
CA VAL A 10 9.14 -12.24 2.25
C VAL A 10 8.34 -11.32 1.33
N GLY A 11 7.09 -11.65 1.01
CA GLY A 11 6.20 -10.81 0.21
C GLY A 11 6.02 -9.41 0.80
N PHE A 12 5.82 -9.30 2.12
CA PHE A 12 5.70 -8.02 2.81
C PHE A 12 7.00 -7.20 2.78
N THR A 13 8.15 -7.83 3.00
CA THR A 13 9.46 -7.14 2.92
C THR A 13 9.76 -6.65 1.50
N LEU A 14 9.35 -7.39 0.47
CA LEU A 14 9.49 -6.96 -0.92
C LEU A 14 8.60 -5.77 -1.24
N LEU A 15 7.38 -5.69 -0.70
CA LEU A 15 6.52 -4.50 -0.84
C LEU A 15 7.16 -3.26 -0.19
N ILE A 16 7.72 -3.40 1.02
CA ILE A 16 8.45 -2.31 1.68
C ILE A 16 9.68 -1.91 0.84
N GLY A 17 10.42 -2.89 0.34
CA GLY A 17 11.56 -2.67 -0.55
C GLY A 17 11.15 -1.90 -1.81
N ALA A 18 10.07 -2.31 -2.48
CA ALA A 18 9.55 -1.63 -3.67
C ALA A 18 9.13 -0.18 -3.36
N PHE A 19 8.47 0.06 -2.23
CA PHE A 19 8.09 1.41 -1.80
C PHE A 19 9.33 2.30 -1.59
N SER A 20 10.38 1.76 -0.97
CA SER A 20 11.65 2.48 -0.81
C SER A 20 12.30 2.81 -2.17
N MET A 21 12.24 1.89 -3.14
CA MET A 21 12.79 2.09 -4.48
C MET A 21 12.01 3.11 -5.31
N TRP A 22 10.70 3.26 -5.13
CA TRP A 22 9.94 4.35 -5.76
C TRP A 22 10.35 5.73 -5.28
N ARG A 23 10.99 5.81 -4.12
CA ARG A 23 11.58 7.03 -3.55
C ARG A 23 13.05 7.24 -3.94
N MET A 24 13.69 6.25 -4.58
CA MET A 24 15.08 6.34 -5.03
C MET A 24 15.15 6.88 -6.46
N GLY A 25 15.93 7.95 -6.63
CA GLY A 25 16.27 8.55 -7.92
C GLY A 25 15.56 9.87 -8.23
N PRO A 26 16.11 10.68 -9.15
CA PRO A 26 15.50 11.93 -9.57
C PRO A 26 14.11 11.68 -10.18
N ALA A 27 13.18 12.63 -10.00
CA ALA A 27 11.77 12.49 -10.40
C ALA A 27 11.57 12.03 -11.85
N PHE A 28 12.53 12.33 -12.73
CA PHE A 28 12.51 12.00 -14.17
C PHE A 28 13.07 10.60 -14.53
N LYS A 29 13.77 9.93 -13.61
CA LYS A 29 14.31 8.56 -13.79
C LYS A 29 14.07 7.72 -12.53
N ARG A 30 12.81 7.61 -12.10
CA ARG A 30 12.45 6.68 -11.01
C ARG A 30 12.75 5.24 -11.43
N SER A 31 13.17 4.43 -10.45
CA SER A 31 13.43 3.00 -10.63
C SER A 31 12.25 2.30 -11.33
N GLN A 32 12.50 1.77 -12.52
CA GLN A 32 11.54 0.91 -13.24
C GLN A 32 11.38 -0.45 -12.55
N PHE A 33 12.38 -0.86 -11.74
CA PHE A 33 12.40 -2.13 -10.99
C PHE A 33 11.47 -2.15 -9.79
N ALA A 34 11.07 -0.99 -9.26
CA ALA A 34 10.15 -0.95 -8.13
C ALA A 34 8.78 -1.58 -8.46
N ARG A 35 8.29 -1.41 -9.69
CA ARG A 35 7.00 -2.00 -10.13
C ARG A 35 7.01 -3.54 -10.16
N PRO A 36 7.95 -4.23 -10.83
CA PRO A 36 7.98 -5.69 -10.83
C PRO A 36 8.26 -6.26 -9.43
N ILE A 37 9.05 -5.59 -8.60
CA ILE A 37 9.29 -6.04 -7.21
C ILE A 37 8.02 -5.92 -6.37
N ALA A 38 7.27 -4.82 -6.51
CA ALA A 38 5.97 -4.67 -5.85
C ALA A 38 4.98 -5.76 -6.31
N ALA A 39 4.92 -6.02 -7.62
CA ALA A 39 4.07 -7.07 -8.17
C ALA A 39 4.45 -8.45 -7.62
N LEU A 40 5.74 -8.78 -7.57
CA LEU A 40 6.24 -10.04 -7.03
C LEU A 40 5.91 -10.19 -5.54
N GLY A 41 6.09 -9.13 -4.73
CA GLY A 41 5.70 -9.13 -3.32
C GLY A 41 4.20 -9.35 -3.12
N LEU A 42 3.37 -8.75 -3.97
CA LEU A 42 1.91 -8.92 -3.94
C LEU A 42 1.48 -10.33 -4.37
N ILE A 43 2.10 -10.89 -5.41
CA ILE A 43 1.88 -12.27 -5.86
C ILE A 43 2.22 -13.25 -4.73
N MET A 44 3.35 -13.06 -4.04
CA MET A 44 3.74 -13.91 -2.91
C MET A 44 2.76 -13.84 -1.74
N LEU A 45 2.09 -12.69 -1.53
CA LEU A 45 1.07 -12.52 -0.49
C LEU A 45 -0.29 -13.10 -0.88
N LEU A 46 -0.62 -13.18 -2.17
CA LEU A 46 -1.91 -13.73 -2.63
C LEU A 46 -1.87 -15.23 -2.91
N LEU A 47 -0.76 -15.73 -3.46
CA LEU A 47 -0.61 -17.13 -3.87
C LEU A 47 0.12 -17.93 -2.78
N LEU A 48 -0.53 -18.10 -1.62
CA LEU A 48 0.03 -18.92 -0.55
C LEU A 48 -0.12 -20.41 -0.90
N PRO A 49 0.97 -21.19 -0.85
CA PRO A 49 0.95 -22.61 -1.14
C PRO A 49 0.07 -23.36 -0.12
N GLU A 50 -0.65 -24.37 -0.60
CA GLU A 50 -1.38 -25.30 0.25
C GLU A 50 -0.41 -26.05 1.16
N GLN A 51 -0.81 -26.26 2.41
CA GLN A 51 0.00 -27.07 3.32
C GLN A 51 -0.18 -28.54 2.93
N PRO A 52 0.90 -29.33 2.74
CA PRO A 52 0.76 -30.76 2.56
C PRO A 52 0.12 -31.35 3.82
N LEU A 53 -1.05 -31.96 3.65
CA LEU A 53 -1.72 -32.72 4.69
C LEU A 53 -0.91 -34.01 4.93
N TYR A 54 -0.09 -34.01 5.98
CA TYR A 54 0.55 -35.24 6.45
C TYR A 54 -0.46 -36.03 7.27
N PHE A 55 -1.08 -37.03 6.63
CA PHE A 55 -1.89 -38.02 7.33
C PHE A 55 -0.96 -39.09 7.89
N GLU A 56 -0.74 -39.07 9.21
CA GLU A 56 -0.09 -40.18 9.89
C GLU A 56 -1.02 -41.41 9.81
N PRO A 57 -0.55 -42.59 9.35
CA PRO A 57 -1.42 -43.72 9.00
C PRO A 57 -2.24 -44.30 10.17
N ASP A 58 -1.87 -44.01 11.42
CA ASP A 58 -2.52 -44.59 12.62
C ASP A 58 -3.47 -43.63 13.39
N PHE A 59 -3.64 -42.38 12.94
CA PHE A 59 -4.54 -41.43 13.58
C PHE A 59 -5.69 -41.03 12.65
N HIS A 60 -6.85 -41.68 12.80
CA HIS A 60 -8.09 -41.31 12.11
C HIS A 60 -8.75 -40.01 12.64
N ARG A 61 -8.06 -39.29 13.52
CA ARG A 61 -8.45 -37.97 14.03
C ARG A 61 -7.20 -37.12 14.22
N CYS A 62 -7.17 -35.95 13.61
CA CYS A 62 -6.22 -34.88 13.95
C CYS A 62 -6.50 -34.42 15.38
N VAL A 63 -5.78 -35.00 16.34
CA VAL A 63 -5.87 -34.61 17.75
C VAL A 63 -4.62 -33.82 18.12
N HIS A 64 -4.84 -32.54 18.41
CA HIS A 64 -4.00 -31.66 19.22
C HIS A 64 -2.62 -31.18 18.75
N LEU A 65 -2.12 -31.58 17.58
CA LEU A 65 -1.16 -30.70 16.92
C LEU A 65 -1.97 -29.57 16.27
N SER A 66 -1.76 -28.32 16.70
CA SER A 66 -2.26 -27.07 16.09
C SER A 66 -1.97 -26.90 14.58
N PHE A 67 -1.46 -27.95 13.95
CA PHE A 67 -0.86 -28.05 12.63
C PHE A 67 -1.79 -28.63 11.55
N CYS A 68 -2.97 -29.18 11.92
CA CYS A 68 -3.96 -29.67 10.95
C CYS A 68 -5.04 -28.64 10.56
N ASN A 69 -5.16 -27.49 11.24
CA ASN A 69 -6.24 -26.55 10.97
C ASN A 69 -5.79 -25.51 9.93
N ASP A 70 -6.35 -25.57 8.71
CA ASP A 70 -6.09 -24.63 7.61
C ASP A 70 -6.63 -23.21 7.89
N ASP A 71 -7.31 -23.07 9.02
CA ASP A 71 -8.01 -21.88 9.52
C ASP A 71 -7.13 -20.63 9.56
N GLY A 72 -5.83 -20.74 9.89
CA GLY A 72 -4.94 -19.59 9.93
C GLY A 72 -4.57 -19.02 8.56
N ARG A 73 -4.38 -19.89 7.56
CA ARG A 73 -4.05 -19.49 6.18
C ARG A 73 -5.29 -18.92 5.50
N GLU A 74 -6.41 -19.63 5.61
CA GLU A 74 -7.69 -19.20 5.04
C GLU A 74 -8.16 -17.89 5.66
N SER A 75 -8.03 -17.74 6.99
CA SER A 75 -8.30 -16.47 7.67
C SER A 75 -7.39 -15.34 7.17
N PHE A 76 -6.08 -15.60 6.99
CA PHE A 76 -5.15 -14.59 6.47
C PHE A 76 -5.50 -14.16 5.03
N LEU A 77 -5.75 -15.12 4.13
CA LEU A 77 -6.13 -14.84 2.75
C LEU A 77 -7.46 -14.09 2.67
N HIS A 78 -8.45 -14.49 3.46
CA HIS A 78 -9.74 -13.82 3.55
C HIS A 78 -9.59 -12.37 4.02
N ILE A 79 -8.78 -12.12 5.06
CA ILE A 79 -8.46 -10.77 5.53
C ILE A 79 -7.75 -9.96 4.44
N LEU A 80 -6.74 -10.53 3.79
CA LEU A 80 -5.96 -9.86 2.76
C LEU A 80 -6.83 -9.46 1.56
N GLN A 81 -7.68 -10.37 1.07
CA GLN A 81 -8.59 -10.10 -0.03
C GLN A 81 -9.64 -9.05 0.33
N TRP A 82 -10.25 -9.17 1.52
CA TRP A 82 -11.26 -8.21 1.98
C TRP A 82 -10.69 -6.81 2.17
N THR A 83 -9.50 -6.71 2.75
CA THR A 83 -8.80 -5.43 2.92
C THR A 83 -8.41 -4.82 1.58
N LEU A 84 -7.92 -5.60 0.62
CA LEU A 84 -7.64 -5.14 -0.75
C LEU A 84 -8.89 -4.59 -1.43
N PHE A 85 -10.00 -5.33 -1.38
CA PHE A 85 -11.27 -4.90 -1.96
C PHE A 85 -11.77 -3.60 -1.31
N SER A 86 -11.72 -3.52 0.01
CA SER A 86 -12.13 -2.34 0.77
C SER A 86 -11.28 -1.11 0.44
N ILE A 87 -9.95 -1.27 0.40
CA ILE A 87 -9.02 -0.17 0.05
C ILE A 87 -9.24 0.29 -1.39
N ALA A 88 -9.37 -0.65 -2.33
CA ALA A 88 -9.61 -0.33 -3.74
C ALA A 88 -10.94 0.42 -3.94
N GLY A 89 -12.00 -0.06 -3.29
CA GLY A 89 -13.30 0.62 -3.32
C GLY A 89 -13.26 2.00 -2.69
N ALA A 90 -12.61 2.16 -1.52
CA ALA A 90 -12.45 3.45 -0.87
C ALA A 90 -11.63 4.43 -1.73
N PHE A 91 -10.57 3.95 -2.39
CA PHE A 91 -9.78 4.73 -3.34
C PHE A 91 -10.64 5.19 -4.53
N LEU A 92 -11.45 4.31 -5.10
CA LEU A 92 -12.36 4.65 -6.20
C LEU A 92 -13.42 5.67 -5.77
N GLY A 93 -14.00 5.50 -4.57
CA GLY A 93 -14.92 6.46 -3.96
C GLY A 93 -14.27 7.84 -3.78
N CYS A 94 -13.07 7.90 -3.19
CA CYS A 94 -12.33 9.15 -3.03
C CYS A 94 -11.96 9.80 -4.37
N TYR A 95 -11.49 9.01 -5.35
CA TYR A 95 -11.14 9.49 -6.67
C TYR A 95 -12.34 10.14 -7.38
N THR A 96 -13.49 9.47 -7.36
CA THR A 96 -14.73 9.99 -7.97
C THR A 96 -15.23 11.25 -7.25
N ILE A 97 -15.14 11.33 -5.92
CA ILE A 97 -15.47 12.55 -5.15
C ILE A 97 -14.56 13.72 -5.55
N ILE A 98 -13.24 13.49 -5.61
CA ILE A 98 -12.27 14.53 -5.96
C ILE A 98 -12.52 15.04 -7.37
N GLN A 99 -12.73 14.11 -8.32
CA GLN A 99 -13.03 14.46 -9.71
C GLN A 99 -14.33 15.25 -9.81
N ALA A 100 -15.38 14.87 -9.07
CA ALA A 100 -16.67 15.56 -9.10
C ALA A 100 -16.68 16.91 -8.33
N SER A 101 -15.63 17.17 -7.54
CA SER A 101 -15.55 18.40 -6.74
C SER A 101 -15.33 19.62 -7.63
N GLY A 102 -15.95 20.74 -7.22
CA GLY A 102 -15.85 22.00 -7.96
C GLY A 102 -14.44 22.57 -8.06
N VAL A 103 -13.53 22.15 -7.19
CA VAL A 103 -12.12 22.60 -7.16
C VAL A 103 -11.32 22.03 -8.34
N TYR A 104 -11.62 20.80 -8.79
CA TYR A 104 -10.76 20.09 -9.74
C TYR A 104 -11.35 19.87 -11.14
N SER A 105 -12.67 19.67 -11.32
CA SER A 105 -13.22 19.47 -12.68
C SER A 105 -14.61 20.09 -12.95
N GLY A 106 -14.98 21.10 -12.16
CA GLY A 106 -16.32 21.67 -12.18
C GLY A 106 -17.31 20.78 -11.45
N ARG A 107 -18.27 21.39 -10.74
CA ARG A 107 -19.12 20.68 -9.80
C ARG A 107 -20.13 19.80 -10.54
N LYS A 108 -20.00 18.48 -10.42
CA LYS A 108 -20.93 17.49 -11.01
C LYS A 108 -21.68 16.75 -9.90
N PRO A 109 -22.86 17.24 -9.46
CA PRO A 109 -23.58 16.67 -8.32
C PRO A 109 -23.90 15.15 -8.41
N PRO A 110 -24.30 14.56 -9.57
CA PRO A 110 -24.60 13.13 -9.60
C PRO A 110 -23.35 12.26 -9.41
N LEU A 111 -22.20 12.70 -9.91
CA LEU A 111 -20.92 11.98 -9.76
C LEU A 111 -20.41 12.07 -8.32
N LEU A 112 -20.67 13.19 -7.64
CA LEU A 112 -20.34 13.37 -6.23
C LEU A 112 -21.18 12.45 -5.34
N LEU A 113 -22.49 12.33 -5.61
CA LEU A 113 -23.36 11.37 -4.90
C LEU A 113 -22.87 9.93 -5.10
N LEU A 114 -22.54 9.55 -6.34
CA LEU A 114 -22.02 8.21 -6.65
C LEU A 114 -20.76 7.89 -5.84
N GLY A 115 -19.81 8.83 -5.77
CA GLY A 115 -18.58 8.62 -5.00
C GLY A 115 -18.83 8.41 -3.51
N TRP A 116 -19.79 9.15 -2.92
CA TRP A 116 -20.22 8.92 -1.54
C TRP A 116 -20.95 7.59 -1.34
N ILE A 117 -21.75 7.14 -2.31
CA ILE A 117 -22.41 5.82 -2.26
C ILE A 117 -21.36 4.70 -2.28
N ILE A 118 -20.36 4.78 -3.17
CA ILE A 118 -19.27 3.82 -3.25
C ILE A 118 -18.50 3.80 -1.92
N LEU A 119 -18.13 4.97 -1.40
CA LEU A 119 -17.40 5.08 -0.14
C LEU A 119 -18.22 4.53 1.03
N GLY A 120 -19.51 4.87 1.12
CA GLY A 120 -20.43 4.34 2.13
C GLY A 120 -20.59 2.83 2.03
N GLY A 121 -20.69 2.27 0.83
CA GLY A 121 -20.74 0.83 0.59
C GLY A 121 -19.47 0.12 1.05
N THR A 122 -18.30 0.72 0.85
CA THR A 122 -17.03 0.15 1.33
C THR A 122 -16.94 0.17 2.84
N TRP A 123 -17.40 1.23 3.51
CA TRP A 123 -17.47 1.27 4.96
C TRP A 123 -18.44 0.24 5.51
N TRP A 124 -19.61 0.11 4.90
CA TRP A 124 -20.59 -0.91 5.27
C TRP A 124 -20.00 -2.33 5.18
N SER A 125 -19.30 -2.61 4.08
CA SER A 125 -18.58 -3.88 3.90
C SER A 125 -17.52 -4.12 4.99
N ILE A 126 -16.77 -3.10 5.39
CA ILE A 126 -15.82 -3.22 6.52
C ILE A 126 -16.54 -3.56 7.83
N PHE A 127 -17.64 -2.87 8.13
CA PHE A 127 -18.41 -3.10 9.36
C PHE A 127 -19.04 -4.50 9.43
N GLN A 128 -19.43 -5.06 8.29
CA GLN A 128 -19.98 -6.41 8.20
C GLN A 128 -18.90 -7.50 8.15
N SER A 129 -17.61 -7.14 8.19
CA SER A 129 -16.56 -8.14 8.11
C SER A 129 -16.56 -9.03 9.37
N PRO A 130 -16.44 -10.37 9.22
CA PRO A 130 -16.46 -11.30 10.36
C PRO A 130 -15.45 -10.94 11.44
N TRP A 131 -14.28 -10.45 11.04
CA TRP A 131 -13.22 -10.03 11.95
C TRP A 131 -13.61 -8.82 12.82
N PHE A 132 -14.36 -7.85 12.27
CA PHE A 132 -14.84 -6.68 13.04
C PHE A 132 -15.93 -7.07 14.04
N ILE A 133 -16.80 -8.01 13.65
CA ILE A 133 -17.86 -8.56 14.51
C ILE A 133 -17.24 -9.40 15.64
N GLU A 134 -16.25 -10.22 15.33
CA GLU A 134 -15.52 -11.01 16.32
C GLU A 134 -14.70 -10.14 17.28
N ALA A 135 -14.05 -9.07 16.78
CA ALA A 135 -13.32 -8.14 17.62
C ALA A 135 -14.19 -7.45 18.68
N TYR A 136 -15.49 -7.27 18.41
CA TYR A 136 -16.43 -6.67 19.36
C TYR A 136 -16.88 -7.64 20.46
N THR A 137 -16.83 -8.94 20.18
CA THR A 137 -17.34 -10.00 21.07
C THR A 137 -16.24 -10.71 21.86
N ARG A 138 -14.99 -10.66 21.38
CA ARG A 138 -13.85 -11.40 21.91
C ARG A 138 -12.67 -10.48 22.28
N PHE A 139 -12.32 -10.45 23.58
CA PHE A 139 -11.28 -9.56 24.13
C PHE A 139 -9.86 -9.91 23.66
N ASP A 140 -9.58 -11.19 23.43
CA ASP A 140 -8.34 -11.69 22.84
C ASP A 140 -8.14 -11.18 21.40
N VAL A 141 -9.20 -11.15 20.59
CA VAL A 141 -9.15 -10.59 19.24
C VAL A 141 -8.95 -9.07 19.29
N LEU A 142 -9.61 -8.37 20.22
CA LEU A 142 -9.46 -6.93 20.40
C LEU A 142 -8.02 -6.53 20.79
N THR A 143 -7.40 -7.28 21.71
CA THR A 143 -6.01 -7.04 22.12
C THR A 143 -5.02 -7.31 20.99
N MET A 144 -5.23 -8.37 20.21
CA MET A 144 -4.44 -8.66 19.00
C MET A 144 -4.59 -7.57 17.94
N MET A 145 -5.80 -7.07 17.70
CA MET A 145 -6.05 -5.95 16.79
C MET A 145 -5.29 -4.70 17.24
N PHE A 146 -5.37 -4.35 18.52
CA PHE A 146 -4.66 -3.19 19.07
C PHE A 146 -3.14 -3.35 18.93
N ALA A 147 -2.59 -4.52 19.29
CA ALA A 147 -1.17 -4.82 19.13
C ALA A 147 -0.73 -4.72 17.65
N THR A 148 -1.57 -5.17 16.72
CA THR A 148 -1.30 -5.09 15.27
C THR A 148 -1.29 -3.63 14.81
N LEU A 149 -2.26 -2.82 15.22
CA LEU A 149 -2.30 -1.38 14.92
C LEU A 149 -1.10 -0.64 15.48
N VAL A 150 -0.70 -0.95 16.72
CA VAL A 150 0.52 -0.41 17.33
C VAL A 150 1.76 -0.85 16.55
N GLY A 151 1.84 -2.11 16.11
CA GLY A 151 2.93 -2.61 15.27
C GLY A 151 3.01 -1.90 13.93
N ILE A 152 1.88 -1.69 13.24
CA ILE A 152 1.81 -0.92 11.99
C ILE A 152 2.24 0.54 12.24
N GLY A 153 1.75 1.17 13.31
CA GLY A 153 2.15 2.53 13.68
C GLY A 153 3.66 2.63 13.94
N LEU A 154 4.22 1.69 14.70
CA LEU A 154 5.64 1.64 15.03
C LEU A 154 6.50 1.42 13.79
N THR A 155 6.10 0.53 12.88
CA THR A 155 6.84 0.27 11.63
C THR A 155 6.85 1.51 10.73
N VAL A 156 5.72 2.21 10.57
CA VAL A 156 5.65 3.48 9.82
C VAL A 156 6.51 4.56 10.49
N TYR A 157 6.48 4.64 11.82
CA TYR A 157 7.31 5.57 12.59
C TYR A 157 8.80 5.32 12.36
N LEU A 158 9.24 4.06 12.52
CA LEU A 158 10.63 3.66 12.27
C LEU A 158 11.03 3.93 10.82
N PHE A 159 10.17 3.63 9.86
CA PHE A 159 10.41 3.89 8.44
C PHE A 159 10.66 5.38 8.16
N PHE A 160 9.82 6.27 8.71
CA PHE A 160 10.02 7.72 8.58
C PHE A 160 11.31 8.18 9.26
N HIS A 161 11.64 7.59 10.41
CA HIS A 161 12.87 7.91 11.12
C HIS A 161 14.13 7.48 10.33
N VAL A 162 14.08 6.32 9.67
CA VAL A 162 15.13 5.86 8.75
C VAL A 162 15.29 6.84 7.59
N ILE A 163 14.19 7.24 6.93
CA ILE A 163 14.25 8.22 5.83
C ILE A 163 14.90 9.53 6.29
N ARG A 164 14.44 10.08 7.42
CA ARG A 164 14.98 11.32 7.96
C ARG A 164 16.46 11.20 8.33
N PHE A 165 16.86 10.04 8.85
CA PHE A 165 18.25 9.76 9.15
C PHE A 165 19.10 9.69 7.88
N THR A 166 18.61 9.05 6.82
CA THR A 166 19.31 8.98 5.53
C THR A 166 19.42 10.35 4.88
N GLU A 167 18.33 11.14 4.85
CA GLU A 167 18.33 12.50 4.27
C GLU A 167 19.31 13.44 4.97
N ARG A 168 19.46 13.32 6.31
CA ARG A 168 20.45 14.11 7.07
C ARG A 168 21.89 13.77 6.73
N ARG A 169 22.17 12.54 6.27
CA ARG A 169 23.51 12.06 5.93
C ARG A 169 23.85 12.21 4.45
N THR A 170 22.85 12.31 3.58
CA THR A 170 23.08 12.58 2.17
C THR A 170 23.71 13.98 2.00
N PRO A 171 24.87 14.10 1.33
CA PRO A 171 25.44 15.40 1.01
C PRO A 171 24.41 16.23 0.23
N LYS A 172 24.26 17.50 0.59
CA LYS A 172 23.46 18.41 -0.24
C LYS A 172 24.11 18.51 -1.61
N ASP A 173 23.32 18.44 -2.67
CA ASP A 173 23.81 18.70 -4.01
C ASP A 173 24.54 20.06 -4.01
N PRO A 174 25.69 20.16 -4.68
CA PRO A 174 26.39 21.42 -4.78
C PRO A 174 25.43 22.47 -5.34
N PRO A 175 25.52 23.73 -4.88
CA PRO A 175 24.70 24.80 -5.42
C PRO A 175 24.83 24.80 -6.94
N ILE A 176 23.69 24.66 -7.61
CA ILE A 176 23.62 24.66 -9.07
C ILE A 176 24.28 25.95 -9.53
N THR A 177 25.28 25.85 -10.40
CA THR A 177 25.93 27.02 -10.98
C THR A 177 24.87 27.88 -11.65
N ALA A 178 24.96 29.21 -11.49
CA ALA A 178 24.09 30.13 -12.20
C ALA A 178 24.16 29.83 -13.71
N LEU A 179 23.04 30.03 -14.41
CA LEU A 179 22.99 29.84 -15.86
C LEU A 179 24.13 30.63 -16.50
N ASP A 180 24.89 29.95 -17.34
CA ASP A 180 25.87 30.61 -18.20
C ASP A 180 25.14 31.61 -19.12
N GLU A 181 25.83 32.64 -19.59
CA GLU A 181 25.22 33.72 -20.38
C GLU A 181 24.53 33.16 -21.64
N ARG A 182 25.09 32.09 -22.21
CA ARG A 182 24.53 31.38 -23.35
C ARG A 182 23.24 30.64 -23.00
N GLU A 183 23.20 29.94 -21.87
CA GLU A 183 22.01 29.24 -21.39
C GLU A 183 20.92 30.22 -20.99
N ARG A 184 21.29 31.33 -20.32
CA ARG A 184 20.39 32.40 -19.94
C ARG A 184 19.69 32.98 -21.16
N ARG A 185 20.45 33.33 -22.20
CA ARG A 185 19.91 33.85 -23.45
C ARG A 185 18.98 32.85 -24.13
N LEU A 186 19.34 31.56 -24.13
CA LEU A 186 18.53 30.49 -24.71
C LEU A 186 17.19 30.32 -23.96
N VAL A 187 17.23 30.33 -22.63
CA VAL A 187 16.03 30.22 -21.79
C VAL A 187 15.15 31.46 -21.93
N THR A 188 15.74 32.67 -21.96
CA THR A 188 14.99 33.92 -22.19
C THR A 188 14.30 33.93 -23.56
N GLU A 189 14.97 33.46 -24.62
CA GLU A 189 14.39 33.29 -25.96
C GLU A 189 13.25 32.27 -25.96
N MET A 190 13.43 31.09 -25.35
CA MET A 190 12.38 30.08 -25.25
C MET A 190 11.15 30.59 -24.47
N ILE A 191 11.38 31.30 -23.36
CA ILE A 191 10.32 31.90 -22.56
C ILE A 191 9.60 32.98 -23.36
N ARG A 192 10.32 33.89 -24.02
CA ARG A 192 9.76 34.95 -24.86
C ARG A 192 8.89 34.37 -25.98
N ARG A 193 9.36 33.31 -26.63
CA ARG A 193 8.67 32.64 -27.74
C ARG A 193 7.43 31.85 -27.29
N ASN A 194 7.43 31.26 -26.09
CA ASN A 194 6.31 30.45 -25.58
C ASN A 194 5.28 31.24 -24.77
N LEU A 195 5.66 32.33 -24.11
CA LEU A 195 4.73 33.18 -23.35
C LEU A 195 4.05 34.25 -24.21
N GLY A 196 4.28 34.25 -25.53
CA GLY A 196 3.63 35.20 -26.43
C GLY A 196 4.02 36.64 -26.09
N GLY A 197 5.31 36.91 -25.98
CA GLY A 197 5.83 38.29 -25.95
C GLY A 197 5.82 38.89 -27.35
N ASP A 198 4.64 38.95 -27.96
CA ASP A 198 4.33 39.79 -29.12
C ASP A 198 3.77 41.10 -28.57
N GLU A 199 4.65 42.09 -28.45
CA GLU A 199 4.34 43.40 -29.01
C GLU A 199 4.94 43.45 -30.41
#